data_AF-A0A7V5IEX3-F1
#
_entry.id   AF-A0A7V5IEX3-F1
#
_cell.length_a   1.000
_cell.length_b   1.000
_cell.length_c   1.000
_cell.angle_alpha   90.00
_cell.angle_beta   90.00
_cell.angle_gamma   90.00
#
_symmetry.space_group_name_H-M   'P 1'
#
loop_
_entity.id
_entity.type
_entity.pdbx_description
1 polymer ?
#
loop_
_entity_poly.entity_id
_entity_poly.type
_entity_poly.pdbx_seq_one_letter_code
_entity_poly.pdbx_strand_id
1 'polypeptide(L)'
;MVLAIIIGIFVIPWQIHNSKVAGQTSGYFQQFLQKNPYEPELGTITFSEYLSRILANFNLYTFFVIPQILFPSITSSFLLNSLGFISLVIILIGLISIIKTKALGIWEIYLFFFMAITLSWPLVWSGDRFLLPIVPFLIYYFFTGLGNLGRWLKFKSLPIIAVFLMVILALTDSAKKIPYNLSNLFAYLKGDKYAGYSIDWQRYFETLNWLKENTEKDAIVVSRKPQFTYLLSARKSFLYQFSSDPEKIINDFYEKKANYLLFDSFYWTQTTRKYVGPVLQVYPDKFELIYKSPPPEMYVFKIK
;
A
#
# COMPACT_ATOMS: atom_id res chain seq x y z
N MET A 1 -1.61 6.26 33.37
CA MET A 1 -2.89 6.94 33.69
C MET A 1 -3.32 7.92 32.60
N VAL A 2 -2.52 8.95 32.27
CA VAL A 2 -2.86 9.94 31.22
C VAL A 2 -3.12 9.31 29.84
N LEU A 3 -2.29 8.35 29.40
CA LEU A 3 -2.49 7.68 28.11
C LEU A 3 -3.81 6.90 28.04
N ALA A 4 -4.19 6.24 29.14
CA ALA A 4 -5.44 5.49 29.24
C ALA A 4 -6.67 6.42 29.20
N ILE A 5 -6.54 7.61 29.81
CA ILE A 5 -7.58 8.65 29.77
C ILE A 5 -7.74 9.20 28.34
N ILE A 6 -6.63 9.45 27.63
CA ILE A 6 -6.65 9.90 26.22
C ILE A 6 -7.30 8.83 25.33
N ILE A 7 -6.92 7.57 25.49
CA ILE A 7 -7.54 6.46 24.74
C ILE A 7 -9.03 6.37 25.05
N GLY A 8 -9.42 6.43 26.32
CA GLY A 8 -10.82 6.36 26.73
C GLY A 8 -11.69 7.49 26.18
N ILE A 9 -11.18 8.73 26.18
CA ILE A 9 -11.95 9.92 25.76
C ILE A 9 -12.02 10.06 24.24
N PHE A 10 -10.93 9.78 23.52
CA PHE A 10 -10.86 10.07 22.08
C PHE A 10 -11.02 8.84 21.20
N VAL A 11 -10.42 7.70 21.58
CA VAL A 11 -10.42 6.51 20.72
C VAL A 11 -11.75 5.79 20.82
N ILE A 12 -12.30 5.60 22.02
CA ILE A 12 -13.53 4.82 22.20
C ILE A 12 -14.73 5.48 21.49
N PRO A 13 -15.02 6.79 21.68
CA PRO A 13 -16.13 7.43 20.97
C PRO A 13 -15.95 7.42 19.45
N TRP A 14 -14.71 7.56 18.95
CA TRP A 14 -14.42 7.47 17.52
C TRP A 14 -14.66 6.06 16.96
N GLN A 15 -14.28 5.02 17.69
CA GLN A 15 -14.57 3.63 17.30
C GLN A 15 -16.08 3.35 17.30
N ILE A 16 -16.82 3.85 18.31
CA ILE A 16 -18.28 3.74 18.35
C ILE A 16 -18.92 4.47 17.16
N HIS A 17 -18.47 5.69 16.85
CA HIS A 17 -18.94 6.42 15.68
C HIS A 17 -18.71 5.63 14.38
N ASN A 18 -17.48 5.15 14.17
CA ASN A 18 -17.13 4.38 12.98
C ASN A 18 -17.96 3.10 12.87
N SER A 19 -18.22 2.40 13.97
CA SER A 19 -19.04 1.18 13.96
C SER A 19 -20.47 1.41 13.46
N LYS A 20 -21.01 2.63 13.63
CA LYS A 20 -22.37 3.00 13.21
C LYS A 20 -22.43 3.56 11.79
N VAL A 21 -21.35 4.14 11.29
CA VAL A 21 -21.27 4.74 9.94
C VAL A 21 -20.74 3.75 8.90
N ALA A 22 -20.07 2.67 9.32
CA ALA A 22 -19.37 1.68 8.50
C ALA A 22 -20.25 0.75 7.65
N GLY A 23 -21.37 1.22 7.10
CA GLY A 23 -22.15 0.47 6.11
C GLY A 23 -21.42 0.20 4.79
N GLN A 24 -20.22 0.76 4.57
CA GLN A 24 -19.49 0.66 3.29
C GLN A 24 -17.99 0.34 3.39
N THR A 25 -17.40 0.36 4.59
CA THR A 25 -16.00 -0.03 4.82
C THR A 25 -15.91 -0.84 6.09
N SER A 26 -15.44 -2.08 5.99
CA SER A 26 -15.14 -2.90 7.16
C SER A 26 -14.24 -2.09 8.10
N GLY A 27 -14.61 -2.04 9.39
CA GLY A 27 -13.81 -1.33 10.39
C GLY A 27 -12.36 -1.82 10.34
N TYR A 28 -11.39 -0.94 10.61
CA TYR A 28 -9.96 -1.24 10.44
C TYR A 28 -9.54 -2.57 11.13
N PHE A 29 -10.16 -2.90 12.27
CA PHE A 29 -9.97 -4.17 12.96
C PHE A 29 -10.45 -5.40 12.15
N GLN A 30 -11.61 -5.31 11.50
CA GLN A 30 -12.14 -6.39 10.66
C GLN A 30 -11.21 -6.71 9.49
N GLN A 31 -10.48 -5.72 8.97
CA GLN A 31 -9.52 -5.92 7.87
C GLN A 31 -8.37 -6.87 8.27
N PHE A 32 -7.95 -6.87 9.54
CA PHE A 32 -6.98 -7.86 10.03
C PHE A 32 -7.52 -9.28 9.98
N LEU A 33 -8.84 -9.44 10.15
CA LEU A 33 -9.49 -10.74 10.16
C LEU A 33 -9.94 -11.19 8.76
N GLN A 34 -9.98 -10.32 7.75
CA GLN A 34 -10.36 -10.69 6.39
C GLN A 34 -9.28 -11.54 5.72
N LYS A 35 -9.66 -12.59 4.97
CA LYS A 35 -8.72 -13.35 4.13
C LYS A 35 -8.08 -12.46 3.06
N ASN A 36 -8.93 -11.76 2.31
CA ASN A 36 -8.53 -10.77 1.32
C ASN A 36 -9.54 -9.60 1.35
N PRO A 37 -9.12 -8.38 1.69
CA PRO A 37 -10.01 -7.21 1.68
C PRO A 37 -10.62 -6.87 0.31
N TYR A 38 -10.00 -7.31 -0.78
CA TYR A 38 -10.55 -7.16 -2.13
C TYR A 38 -11.51 -8.28 -2.52
N GLU A 39 -11.66 -9.33 -1.69
CA GLU A 39 -12.56 -10.46 -1.90
C GLU A 39 -13.28 -10.81 -0.59
N PRO A 40 -14.23 -9.97 -0.14
CA PRO A 40 -14.91 -10.13 1.14
C PRO A 40 -15.61 -11.49 1.32
N GLU A 41 -16.02 -12.12 0.21
CA GLU A 41 -16.70 -13.42 0.18
C GLU A 41 -15.82 -14.60 0.61
N LEU A 42 -14.50 -14.44 0.58
CA LEU A 42 -13.57 -15.43 1.15
C LEU A 42 -13.69 -15.51 2.69
N GLY A 43 -14.42 -14.59 3.30
CA GLY A 43 -14.68 -14.55 4.74
C GLY A 43 -13.46 -14.18 5.55
N THR A 44 -13.42 -14.69 6.78
CA THR A 44 -12.36 -14.40 7.75
C THR A 44 -11.28 -15.48 7.75
N ILE A 45 -10.05 -15.08 8.11
CA ILE A 45 -8.96 -16.01 8.36
C ILE A 45 -9.24 -16.88 9.60
N THR A 46 -8.81 -18.13 9.51
CA THR A 46 -8.66 -19.02 10.67
C THR A 46 -7.40 -18.65 11.46
N PHE A 47 -7.25 -19.22 12.66
CA PHE A 47 -6.04 -19.05 13.47
C PHE A 47 -4.76 -19.51 12.74
N SER A 48 -4.84 -20.65 12.02
CA SER A 48 -3.71 -21.17 11.25
C SER A 48 -3.33 -20.24 10.10
N GLU A 49 -4.31 -19.72 9.35
CA GLU A 49 -4.07 -18.77 8.27
C GLU A 49 -3.51 -17.43 8.79
N TYR A 50 -3.90 -17.01 9.99
CA TYR A 50 -3.32 -15.84 10.64
C TYR A 50 -1.83 -16.06 10.98
N LEU A 51 -1.46 -17.23 11.50
CA LEU A 51 -0.05 -17.57 11.74
C LEU A 51 0.74 -17.65 10.41
N SER A 52 0.17 -18.26 9.38
CA SER A 52 0.77 -18.29 8.04
C SER A 52 1.00 -16.89 7.48
N ARG A 53 0.08 -15.95 7.73
CA ARG A 53 0.24 -14.53 7.36
C ARG A 53 1.40 -13.88 8.09
N ILE A 54 1.50 -14.07 9.41
CA ILE A 54 2.61 -13.56 10.21
C ILE A 54 3.94 -14.07 9.65
N LEU A 55 4.03 -15.37 9.35
CA LEU A 55 5.23 -15.97 8.76
C LEU A 55 5.53 -15.44 7.35
N ALA A 56 4.51 -15.25 6.52
CA ALA A 56 4.67 -14.70 5.18
C ALA A 56 5.17 -13.24 5.21
N ASN A 57 4.59 -12.39 6.08
CA ASN A 57 5.07 -11.04 6.30
C ASN A 57 6.48 -11.04 6.91
N PHE A 58 6.76 -11.92 7.87
CA PHE A 58 8.10 -12.05 8.43
C PHE A 58 9.13 -12.38 7.34
N ASN A 59 8.81 -13.31 6.45
CA ASN A 59 9.67 -13.66 5.32
C ASN A 59 9.86 -12.47 4.37
N LEU A 60 8.77 -11.78 4.00
CA LEU A 60 8.82 -10.58 3.16
C LEU A 60 9.73 -9.50 3.77
N TYR A 61 9.53 -9.18 5.04
CA TYR A 61 10.27 -8.09 5.68
C TYR A 61 11.73 -8.45 5.95
N THR A 62 12.01 -9.64 6.47
CA THR A 62 13.36 -10.09 6.81
C THR A 62 14.23 -10.34 5.57
N PHE A 63 13.68 -11.00 4.55
CA PHE A 63 14.49 -11.51 3.44
C PHE A 63 14.38 -10.70 2.15
N PHE A 64 13.48 -9.72 2.10
CA PHE A 64 13.35 -8.83 0.93
C PHE A 64 13.44 -7.35 1.33
N VAL A 65 12.57 -6.87 2.22
CA VAL A 65 12.49 -5.42 2.49
C VAL A 65 13.69 -4.88 3.27
N ILE A 66 14.05 -5.47 4.41
CA ILE A 66 15.21 -5.05 5.22
C ILE A 66 16.52 -5.08 4.40
N PRO A 67 16.86 -6.17 3.68
CA PRO A 67 18.09 -6.17 2.90
C PRO A 67 18.07 -5.17 1.74
N GLN A 68 16.91 -4.88 1.13
CA GLN A 68 16.82 -3.81 0.13
C GLN A 68 17.01 -2.42 0.71
N ILE A 69 16.52 -2.17 1.93
CA ILE A 69 16.75 -0.90 2.64
C ILE A 69 18.24 -0.73 2.96
N LEU A 70 18.91 -1.79 3.43
CA LEU A 70 20.30 -1.71 3.86
C LEU A 70 21.29 -1.79 2.68
N PHE A 71 21.00 -2.59 1.67
CA PHE A 71 21.89 -2.88 0.54
C PHE A 71 21.17 -2.64 -0.80
N PRO A 72 20.82 -1.37 -1.11
CA PRO A 72 20.18 -1.03 -2.38
C PRO A 72 21.07 -1.47 -3.56
N SER A 73 20.49 -1.83 -4.70
CA SER A 73 21.14 -2.47 -5.87
C SER A 73 21.31 -3.99 -5.85
N ILE A 74 21.20 -4.68 -4.70
CA ILE A 74 21.29 -6.15 -4.69
C ILE A 74 19.96 -6.75 -5.16
N THR A 75 19.98 -7.50 -6.26
CA THR A 75 18.78 -8.13 -6.85
C THR A 75 18.80 -9.65 -6.84
N SER A 76 19.96 -10.27 -6.58
CA SER A 76 20.08 -11.74 -6.48
C SER A 76 19.33 -12.25 -5.26
N SER A 77 18.36 -13.13 -5.47
CA SER A 77 17.54 -13.72 -4.40
C SER A 77 18.39 -14.44 -3.34
N PHE A 78 19.45 -15.14 -3.77
CA PHE A 78 20.36 -15.82 -2.84
C PHE A 78 21.09 -14.82 -1.93
N LEU A 79 21.58 -13.71 -2.50
CA LEU A 79 22.26 -12.67 -1.73
C LEU A 79 21.28 -11.94 -0.81
N LEU A 80 20.07 -11.61 -1.28
CA LEU A 80 19.04 -10.98 -0.46
C LEU A 80 18.66 -11.84 0.75
N ASN A 81 18.44 -13.15 0.57
CA ASN A 81 18.16 -14.06 1.67
C ASN A 81 19.31 -14.11 2.68
N SER A 82 20.55 -14.23 2.19
CA SER A 82 21.74 -14.29 3.04
C SER A 82 21.95 -12.99 3.82
N LEU A 83 21.86 -11.84 3.15
CA LEU A 83 21.99 -10.52 3.76
C LEU A 83 20.83 -10.23 4.71
N GLY A 84 19.62 -10.70 4.40
CA GLY A 84 18.46 -10.60 5.28
C GLY A 84 18.68 -11.35 6.59
N PHE A 85 19.13 -12.60 6.52
CA PHE A 85 19.49 -13.39 7.71
C PHE A 85 20.61 -12.73 8.53
N ILE A 86 21.70 -12.32 7.87
CA ILE A 86 22.84 -11.64 8.51
C ILE A 86 22.38 -10.35 9.19
N SER A 87 21.56 -9.54 8.51
CA SER A 87 21.03 -8.29 9.05
C SER A 87 20.14 -8.52 10.25
N LEU A 88 19.27 -9.53 10.21
CA LEU A 88 18.43 -9.91 11.34
C LEU A 88 19.28 -10.28 12.56
N VAL A 89 20.30 -11.13 12.39
CA VAL A 89 21.20 -11.52 13.49
C VAL A 89 21.91 -10.31 14.08
N ILE A 90 22.44 -9.42 13.24
CA ILE A 90 23.13 -8.19 13.68
C ILE A 90 22.17 -7.26 14.42
N ILE A 91 20.96 -7.03 13.90
CA ILE A 91 19.93 -6.21 14.54
C ILE A 91 19.58 -6.80 15.92
N LEU A 92 19.41 -8.12 16.02
CA LEU A 92 19.13 -8.79 17.30
C LEU A 92 20.28 -8.64 18.29
N ILE A 93 21.54 -8.75 17.85
CA ILE A 93 22.72 -8.47 18.70
C ILE A 93 22.67 -7.04 19.24
N GLY A 94 22.35 -6.06 18.38
CA GLY A 94 22.18 -4.67 18.78
C GLY A 94 21.07 -4.47 19.79
N LEU A 95 19.88 -4.98 19.50
CA LEU A 95 18.69 -4.88 20.35
C LEU A 95 18.93 -5.51 21.73
N ILE A 96 19.44 -6.74 21.77
CA ILE A 96 19.71 -7.46 23.03
C ILE A 96 20.76 -6.72 23.85
N SER A 97 21.80 -6.17 23.21
CA SER A 97 22.83 -5.39 23.90
C SER A 97 22.27 -4.12 24.56
N ILE A 98 21.38 -3.42 23.87
CA ILE A 98 20.70 -2.24 24.44
C ILE A 98 19.80 -2.65 25.61
N ILE A 99 18.97 -3.69 25.45
CA ILE A 99 18.08 -4.15 26.54
C ILE A 99 18.89 -4.59 27.76
N LYS A 100 20.02 -5.29 27.57
CA LYS A 100 20.90 -5.71 28.67
C LYS A 100 21.57 -4.55 29.40
N THR A 101 21.84 -3.44 28.71
CA THR A 101 22.58 -2.30 29.28
C THR A 101 21.68 -1.20 29.82
N LYS A 102 20.51 -0.98 29.23
CA LYS A 102 19.59 0.13 29.54
C LYS A 102 18.21 -0.31 30.04
N ALA A 103 17.98 -1.62 30.18
CA ALA A 103 16.66 -2.22 30.36
C ALA A 103 15.72 -1.97 29.16
N LEU A 104 14.52 -2.55 29.20
CA LEU A 104 13.50 -2.39 28.16
C LEU A 104 12.96 -0.95 28.17
N GLY A 105 13.16 -0.21 27.08
CA GLY A 105 12.70 1.17 26.94
C GLY A 105 11.38 1.28 26.16
N ILE A 106 10.86 2.52 26.09
CA ILE A 106 9.63 2.84 25.34
C ILE A 106 9.79 2.57 23.84
N TRP A 107 11.00 2.71 23.30
CA TRP A 107 11.29 2.49 21.88
C TRP A 107 11.17 1.02 21.51
N GLU A 108 11.68 0.12 22.35
CA GLU A 108 11.58 -1.32 22.16
C GLU A 108 10.13 -1.80 22.26
N ILE A 109 9.35 -1.21 23.19
CA ILE A 109 7.91 -1.47 23.30
C ILE A 109 7.18 -1.00 22.03
N TYR A 110 7.47 0.22 21.55
CA TYR A 110 6.91 0.73 20.30
C TYR A 110 7.22 -0.18 19.12
N LEU A 111 8.48 -0.60 18.97
CA LEU A 111 8.91 -1.49 17.88
C LEU A 111 8.22 -2.84 17.94
N PHE A 112 8.06 -3.41 19.13
CA PHE A 112 7.36 -4.68 19.32
C PHE A 112 5.91 -4.58 18.82
N PHE A 113 5.15 -3.59 19.28
CA PHE A 113 3.76 -3.42 18.87
C PHE A 113 3.63 -3.02 17.39
N PHE A 114 4.54 -2.18 16.88
CA PHE A 114 4.57 -1.79 15.49
C PHE A 114 4.83 -3.00 14.57
N MET A 115 5.80 -3.85 14.92
CA MET A 115 6.09 -5.09 14.20
C MET A 115 4.93 -6.06 14.30
N ALA A 116 4.29 -6.21 15.47
CA ALA A 116 3.12 -7.08 15.61
C ALA A 116 1.97 -6.69 14.67
N ILE A 117 1.68 -5.39 14.55
CA ILE A 117 0.67 -4.87 13.61
C ILE A 117 1.11 -5.14 12.16
N THR A 118 2.36 -4.81 11.83
CA THR A 118 2.91 -4.93 10.48
C THR A 118 2.93 -6.39 10.00
N LEU A 119 3.30 -7.33 10.87
CA LEU A 119 3.28 -8.76 10.57
C LEU A 119 1.86 -9.34 10.44
N SER A 120 0.89 -8.73 11.09
CA SER A 120 -0.52 -9.13 11.05
C SER A 120 -1.28 -8.61 9.82
N TRP A 121 -0.70 -7.65 9.10
CA TRP A 121 -1.36 -6.93 8.02
C TRP A 121 -1.66 -7.83 6.80
N PRO A 122 -2.82 -7.69 6.12
CA PRO A 122 -3.12 -8.46 4.91
C PRO A 122 -2.04 -8.34 3.84
N LEU A 123 -1.56 -9.48 3.33
CA LEU A 123 -0.44 -9.55 2.38
C LEU A 123 -0.65 -8.74 1.11
N VAL A 124 -1.90 -8.64 0.63
CA VAL A 124 -2.27 -7.83 -0.56
C VAL A 124 -1.97 -6.34 -0.41
N TRP A 125 -1.77 -5.87 0.82
CA TRP A 125 -1.44 -4.49 1.14
C TRP A 125 -0.06 -4.31 1.77
N SER A 126 0.59 -5.41 2.16
CA SER A 126 1.95 -5.41 2.69
C SER A 126 2.93 -4.83 1.68
N GLY A 127 3.78 -3.94 2.15
CA GLY A 127 4.80 -3.30 1.33
C GLY A 127 5.92 -2.71 2.17
N ASP A 128 6.98 -2.32 1.48
CA ASP A 128 8.20 -1.68 2.02
C ASP A 128 7.91 -0.44 2.89
N ARG A 129 6.96 0.39 2.46
CA ARG A 129 6.55 1.61 3.16
C ARG A 129 6.09 1.40 4.60
N PHE A 130 5.66 0.19 4.98
CA PHE A 130 5.26 -0.09 6.36
C PHE A 130 6.44 -0.14 7.32
N LEU A 131 7.65 -0.46 6.86
CA LEU A 131 8.82 -0.38 7.74
C LEU A 131 9.34 1.05 7.89
N LEU A 132 8.96 1.99 7.02
CA LEU A 132 9.51 3.35 6.99
C LEU A 132 9.53 4.05 8.38
N PRO A 133 8.47 3.99 9.20
CA PRO A 133 8.47 4.61 10.54
C PRO A 133 9.47 3.98 11.53
N ILE A 134 9.91 2.74 11.27
CA ILE A 134 10.84 2.01 12.14
C ILE A 134 12.24 1.85 11.55
N VAL A 135 12.47 2.26 10.30
CA VAL A 135 13.79 2.22 9.64
C VAL A 135 14.90 2.86 10.49
N PRO A 136 14.73 4.06 11.08
CA PRO A 136 15.78 4.67 11.91
C PRO A 136 16.22 3.78 13.08
N PHE A 137 15.27 3.07 13.69
CA PHE A 137 15.54 2.15 14.80
C PHE A 137 16.23 0.89 14.31
N LEU A 138 15.77 0.30 13.20
CA LEU A 138 16.42 -0.86 12.58
C LEU A 138 17.88 -0.56 12.24
N ILE A 139 18.16 0.61 11.65
CA ILE A 139 19.51 1.09 11.35
C ILE A 139 20.33 1.29 12.65
N TYR A 140 19.73 1.89 13.68
CA TYR A 140 20.39 2.08 14.97
C TYR A 140 20.82 0.76 15.61
N TYR A 141 19.93 -0.23 15.69
CA TYR A 141 20.29 -1.55 16.24
C TYR A 141 21.24 -2.31 15.32
N PHE A 142 21.11 -2.17 14.00
CA PHE A 142 22.06 -2.78 13.06
C PHE A 142 23.49 -2.27 13.31
N PHE A 143 23.71 -0.95 13.41
CA PHE A 143 25.04 -0.40 13.69
C PHE A 143 25.53 -0.66 15.11
N THR A 144 24.62 -0.68 16.10
CA THR A 144 24.97 -1.11 17.47
C THR A 144 25.45 -2.56 17.47
N GLY A 145 24.76 -3.44 16.72
CA GLY A 145 25.12 -4.83 16.53
C GLY A 145 26.48 -5.00 15.85
N LEU A 146 26.72 -4.28 14.75
CA LEU A 146 28.02 -4.26 14.07
C LEU A 146 29.14 -3.77 14.98
N GLY A 147 28.91 -2.76 15.81
CA GLY A 147 29.90 -2.26 16.77
C GLY A 147 30.25 -3.30 17.83
N ASN A 148 29.26 -4.04 18.32
CA ASN A 148 29.46 -5.15 19.26
C ASN A 148 30.23 -6.30 18.61
N LEU A 149 29.83 -6.69 17.40
CA LEU A 149 30.49 -7.73 16.62
C LEU A 149 31.94 -7.35 16.29
N GLY A 150 32.18 -6.12 15.84
CA GLY A 150 33.52 -5.61 15.54
C GLY A 150 34.43 -5.60 16.77
N ARG A 151 33.91 -5.29 17.96
CA ARG A 151 34.68 -5.42 19.21
C ARG A 151 35.03 -6.87 19.52
N TRP A 152 34.09 -7.80 19.37
CA TRP A 152 34.32 -9.22 19.61
C TRP A 152 35.35 -9.80 18.63
N LEU A 153 35.26 -9.44 17.36
CA LEU A 153 36.18 -9.87 16.29
C LEU A 153 37.49 -9.07 16.26
N LYS A 154 37.71 -8.12 17.18
CA LYS A 154 38.84 -7.17 17.18
C LYS A 154 38.97 -6.35 15.88
N PHE A 155 37.87 -6.19 15.14
CA PHE A 155 37.77 -5.41 13.91
C PHE A 155 36.88 -4.17 14.10
N LYS A 156 37.45 -3.14 14.76
CA LYS A 156 36.71 -1.94 15.19
C LYS A 156 36.17 -1.08 14.04
N SER A 157 36.73 -1.17 12.84
CA SER A 157 36.31 -0.42 11.66
C SER A 157 35.10 -1.03 10.94
N LEU A 158 34.59 -2.19 11.38
CA LEU A 158 33.47 -2.89 10.74
C LEU A 158 32.23 -2.00 10.50
N PRO A 159 31.74 -1.20 11.48
CA PRO A 159 30.60 -0.31 11.24
C PRO A 159 30.89 0.76 10.17
N ILE A 160 32.10 1.30 10.13
CA ILE A 160 32.51 2.35 9.19
C ILE A 160 32.53 1.79 7.76
N ILE A 161 33.09 0.59 7.59
CA ILE A 161 33.12 -0.10 6.30
C ILE A 161 31.70 -0.40 5.82
N ALA A 162 30.81 -0.83 6.73
CA ALA A 162 29.41 -1.05 6.39
C ALA A 162 28.72 0.24 5.92
N VAL A 163 28.89 1.37 6.62
CA VAL A 163 28.37 2.67 6.15
C VAL A 163 28.89 3.00 4.76
N PHE A 164 30.20 2.90 4.53
CA PHE A 164 30.80 3.21 3.24
C PHE A 164 30.22 2.35 2.11
N LEU A 165 30.09 1.04 2.35
CA LEU A 165 29.48 0.11 1.40
C LEU A 165 28.00 0.46 1.12
N MET A 166 27.21 0.73 2.15
CA MET A 166 25.80 1.12 2.00
C MET A 166 25.66 2.42 1.19
N VAL A 167 26.51 3.42 1.43
CA VAL A 167 26.52 4.68 0.69
C VAL A 167 26.88 4.45 -0.78
N ILE A 168 27.92 3.68 -1.08
CA ILE A 168 28.29 3.34 -2.46
C ILE A 168 27.14 2.64 -3.18
N LEU A 169 26.52 1.66 -2.52
CA LEU A 169 25.39 0.91 -3.06
C LEU A 169 24.18 1.82 -3.32
N ALA A 170 23.89 2.75 -2.41
CA ALA A 170 22.79 3.70 -2.54
C ALA A 170 23.04 4.72 -3.66
N LEU A 171 24.27 5.24 -3.77
CA LEU A 171 24.68 6.13 -4.86
C LEU A 171 24.61 5.41 -6.21
N THR A 172 25.04 4.14 -6.27
CA THR A 172 24.99 3.33 -7.48
C THR A 172 23.55 3.08 -7.93
N ASP A 173 22.63 2.77 -7.01
CA ASP A 173 21.20 2.60 -7.30
C ASP A 173 20.58 3.91 -7.78
N SER A 174 20.86 5.00 -7.07
CA SER A 174 20.33 6.33 -7.38
C SER A 174 20.82 6.83 -8.74
N ALA A 175 22.12 6.67 -9.03
CA ALA A 175 22.72 7.09 -10.30
C ALA A 175 22.05 6.46 -11.52
N LYS A 176 21.62 5.19 -11.44
CA LYS A 176 20.88 4.51 -12.51
C LYS A 176 19.52 5.15 -12.79
N LYS A 177 18.89 5.75 -11.78
CA LYS A 177 17.54 6.35 -11.88
C LYS A 177 17.57 7.82 -12.29
N ILE A 178 18.71 8.51 -12.12
CA ILE A 178 18.85 9.95 -12.42
C ILE A 178 18.46 10.28 -13.87
N PRO A 179 18.98 9.62 -14.93
CA PRO A 179 18.67 10.03 -16.30
C PRO A 179 17.18 9.95 -16.62
N TYR A 180 16.53 8.87 -16.20
CA TYR A 180 15.10 8.65 -16.39
C TYR A 180 14.27 9.70 -15.63
N ASN A 181 14.56 9.91 -14.35
CA ASN A 181 13.83 10.88 -13.52
C ASN A 181 14.02 12.31 -14.01
N LEU A 182 15.22 12.66 -14.45
CA LEU A 182 15.53 14.00 -14.95
C LEU A 182 14.85 14.26 -16.29
N SER A 183 14.81 13.25 -17.18
CA SER A 183 14.04 13.32 -18.43
C SER A 183 12.55 13.59 -18.16
N ASN A 184 11.94 12.83 -17.25
CA ASN A 184 10.54 13.02 -16.88
C ASN A 184 10.30 14.40 -16.24
N LEU A 185 11.22 14.87 -15.39
CA LEU A 185 11.13 16.21 -14.80
C LEU A 185 11.15 17.29 -15.88
N PHE A 186 12.07 17.21 -16.85
CA PHE A 186 12.13 18.18 -17.95
C PHE A 186 10.90 18.12 -18.85
N ALA A 187 10.36 16.94 -19.14
CA ALA A 187 9.11 16.80 -19.89
C ALA A 187 7.95 17.45 -19.14
N TYR A 188 7.84 17.22 -17.83
CA TYR A 188 6.85 17.85 -16.96
C TYR A 188 6.96 19.38 -16.97
N LEU A 189 8.16 19.92 -16.78
CA LEU A 189 8.42 21.36 -16.79
C LEU A 189 8.12 22.02 -18.15
N LYS A 190 8.21 21.26 -19.25
CA LYS A 190 7.84 21.70 -20.59
C LYS A 190 6.33 21.61 -20.88
N GLY A 191 5.53 21.11 -19.93
CA GLY A 191 4.07 21.08 -20.02
C GLY A 191 3.44 19.70 -20.13
N ASP A 192 4.22 18.62 -20.19
CA ASP A 192 3.68 17.26 -20.14
C ASP A 192 3.28 16.89 -18.70
N LYS A 193 2.04 17.20 -18.35
CA LYS A 193 1.47 16.94 -17.00
C LYS A 193 1.50 15.47 -16.60
N TYR A 194 1.68 14.55 -17.55
CA TYR A 194 1.64 13.11 -17.32
C TYR A 194 3.00 12.44 -17.44
N ALA A 195 4.08 13.21 -17.60
CA ALA A 195 5.44 12.69 -17.66
C ALA A 195 5.76 11.79 -16.44
N GLY A 196 6.30 10.61 -16.71
CA GLY A 196 6.64 9.61 -15.69
C GLY A 196 5.48 8.72 -15.21
N TYR A 197 4.23 9.02 -15.57
CA TYR A 197 3.13 8.07 -15.35
C TYR A 197 3.14 6.98 -16.41
N SER A 198 2.80 5.75 -16.01
CA SER A 198 2.53 4.67 -16.95
C SER A 198 1.28 4.98 -17.78
N ILE A 199 1.22 4.44 -19.00
CA ILE A 199 0.19 4.79 -19.99
C ILE A 199 -1.24 4.56 -19.50
N ASP A 200 -1.48 3.55 -18.66
CA ASP A 200 -2.77 3.29 -18.01
C ASP A 200 -3.20 4.42 -17.08
N TRP A 201 -2.28 4.99 -16.30
CA TRP A 201 -2.58 6.18 -15.49
C TRP A 201 -2.83 7.41 -16.35
N GLN A 202 -2.09 7.60 -17.43
CA GLN A 202 -2.32 8.71 -18.36
C GLN A 202 -3.73 8.64 -18.95
N ARG A 203 -4.14 7.47 -19.47
CA ARG A 203 -5.50 7.24 -19.99
C ARG A 203 -6.57 7.44 -18.93
N TYR A 204 -6.31 7.02 -17.70
CA TYR A 204 -7.22 7.27 -16.58
C TYR A 204 -7.42 8.77 -16.35
N PHE A 205 -6.34 9.56 -16.29
CA PHE A 205 -6.42 11.01 -16.10
C PHE A 205 -7.08 11.75 -17.26
N GLU A 206 -6.77 11.36 -18.50
CA GLU A 206 -7.44 11.87 -19.70
C GLU A 206 -8.96 11.62 -19.65
N THR A 207 -9.36 10.41 -19.26
CA THR A 207 -10.78 10.05 -19.11
C THR A 207 -11.46 10.85 -18.00
N LEU A 208 -10.75 11.14 -16.89
CA LEU A 208 -11.28 12.01 -15.84
C LEU A 208 -11.42 13.47 -16.31
N ASN A 209 -10.52 13.96 -17.16
CA ASN A 209 -10.66 15.28 -17.77
C ASN A 209 -11.84 15.31 -18.75
N TRP A 210 -12.02 14.25 -19.55
CA TRP A 210 -13.18 14.12 -20.42
C TRP A 210 -14.50 14.15 -19.61
N LEU A 211 -14.58 13.40 -18.50
CA LEU A 211 -15.73 13.43 -17.58
C LEU A 211 -16.01 14.85 -17.07
N LYS A 212 -14.95 15.62 -16.73
CA LYS A 212 -15.09 17.00 -16.26
C LYS A 212 -15.77 17.91 -17.28
N GLU A 213 -15.43 17.73 -18.55
CA GLU A 213 -15.87 18.57 -19.66
C GLU A 213 -17.21 18.15 -20.25
N ASN A 214 -17.61 16.88 -20.10
CA ASN A 214 -18.73 16.27 -20.85
C ASN A 214 -19.87 15.72 -19.98
N THR A 215 -19.87 15.96 -18.67
CA THR A 215 -20.94 15.49 -17.75
C THR A 215 -21.50 16.61 -16.88
N GLU A 216 -22.69 16.44 -16.31
CA GLU A 216 -23.31 17.43 -15.43
C GLU A 216 -22.51 17.61 -14.13
N LYS A 217 -22.43 18.83 -13.60
CA LYS A 217 -21.57 19.15 -12.44
C LYS A 217 -21.92 18.38 -11.17
N ASP A 218 -23.19 18.02 -11.01
CA ASP A 218 -23.72 17.27 -9.88
C ASP A 218 -23.74 15.76 -10.10
N ALA A 219 -23.28 15.29 -11.26
CA ALA A 219 -23.24 13.88 -11.59
C ALA A 219 -22.40 13.07 -10.60
N ILE A 220 -22.85 11.83 -10.36
CA ILE A 220 -22.21 10.84 -9.50
C ILE A 220 -21.59 9.75 -10.36
N VAL A 221 -20.27 9.57 -10.24
CA VAL A 221 -19.47 8.61 -11.01
C VAL A 221 -19.09 7.43 -10.12
N VAL A 222 -19.46 6.21 -10.54
CA VAL A 222 -18.93 4.97 -9.98
C VAL A 222 -17.52 4.78 -10.52
N SER A 223 -16.52 4.64 -9.65
CA SER A 223 -15.15 4.37 -10.09
C SER A 223 -14.33 3.64 -9.03
N ARG A 224 -13.27 2.96 -9.46
CA ARG A 224 -12.34 2.28 -8.54
C ARG A 224 -11.57 3.23 -7.62
N LYS A 225 -11.34 4.47 -8.07
CA LYS A 225 -10.53 5.48 -7.36
C LYS A 225 -11.35 6.75 -7.17
N PRO A 226 -12.39 6.71 -6.31
CA PRO A 226 -13.33 7.82 -6.19
C PRO A 226 -12.64 9.12 -5.75
N GLN A 227 -11.61 9.07 -4.92
CA GLN A 227 -10.89 10.28 -4.51
C GLN A 227 -10.18 10.96 -5.70
N PHE A 228 -9.57 10.18 -6.60
CA PHE A 228 -8.95 10.72 -7.81
C PHE A 228 -10.01 11.21 -8.80
N THR A 229 -11.10 10.46 -8.97
CA THR A 229 -12.23 10.88 -9.81
C THR A 229 -12.77 12.21 -9.32
N TYR A 230 -13.10 12.33 -8.03
CA TYR A 230 -13.56 13.58 -7.43
C TYR A 230 -12.59 14.74 -7.65
N LEU A 231 -11.31 14.56 -7.34
CA LEU A 231 -10.32 15.62 -7.41
C LEU A 231 -10.12 16.14 -8.85
N LEU A 232 -10.05 15.23 -9.83
CA LEU A 232 -9.68 15.59 -11.20
C LEU A 232 -10.88 15.89 -12.09
N SER A 233 -11.98 15.14 -11.96
CA SER A 233 -13.20 15.39 -12.74
C SER A 233 -14.15 16.41 -12.10
N ALA A 234 -13.94 16.75 -10.83
CA ALA A 234 -14.85 17.57 -10.03
C ALA A 234 -16.29 17.01 -10.04
N ARG A 235 -16.43 15.68 -9.95
CA ARG A 235 -17.71 14.96 -9.81
C ARG A 235 -17.75 14.15 -8.53
N LYS A 236 -18.91 14.06 -7.90
CA LYS A 236 -19.09 13.12 -6.78
C LYS A 236 -18.80 11.71 -7.27
N SER A 237 -18.22 10.87 -6.42
CA SER A 237 -17.90 9.50 -6.81
C SER A 237 -17.81 8.58 -5.62
N PHE A 238 -18.03 7.30 -5.89
CA PHE A 238 -17.90 6.23 -4.90
C PHE A 238 -17.39 4.94 -5.56
N LEU A 239 -16.87 4.05 -4.72
CA LEU A 239 -16.36 2.74 -5.11
C LEU A 239 -17.52 1.73 -5.17
N TYR A 240 -17.60 0.96 -6.26
CA TYR A 240 -18.53 -0.17 -6.38
C TYR A 240 -18.26 -1.24 -5.31
N GLN A 241 -19.28 -2.01 -4.94
CA GLN A 241 -19.11 -3.09 -3.97
C GLN A 241 -18.26 -4.24 -4.53
N PHE A 242 -17.39 -4.82 -3.70
CA PHE A 242 -16.67 -6.06 -4.03
C PHE A 242 -17.56 -7.27 -3.72
N SER A 243 -18.51 -7.53 -4.63
CA SER A 243 -19.52 -8.58 -4.55
C SER A 243 -19.54 -9.40 -5.85
N SER A 244 -19.61 -10.72 -5.77
CA SER A 244 -19.81 -11.57 -6.95
C SER A 244 -21.24 -11.53 -7.48
N ASP A 245 -22.18 -11.06 -6.67
CA ASP A 245 -23.59 -10.85 -7.02
C ASP A 245 -23.77 -9.53 -7.79
N PRO A 246 -24.08 -9.59 -9.11
CA PRO A 246 -24.25 -8.39 -9.94
C PRO A 246 -25.49 -7.57 -9.56
N GLU A 247 -26.53 -8.20 -8.99
CA GLU A 247 -27.76 -7.54 -8.59
C GLU A 247 -27.51 -6.57 -7.43
N LYS A 248 -26.71 -7.00 -6.44
CA LYS A 248 -26.29 -6.12 -5.34
C LYS A 248 -25.51 -4.89 -5.83
N ILE A 249 -24.62 -5.08 -6.80
CA ILE A 249 -23.81 -3.98 -7.33
C ILE A 249 -24.68 -2.96 -8.08
N ILE A 250 -25.56 -3.42 -8.98
CA ILE A 250 -26.43 -2.50 -9.73
C ILE A 250 -27.44 -1.79 -8.82
N ASN A 251 -27.97 -2.47 -7.81
CA ASN A 251 -28.86 -1.85 -6.83
C ASN A 251 -28.13 -0.75 -6.03
N ASP A 252 -26.86 -0.97 -5.64
CA ASP A 252 -26.03 0.07 -5.00
C ASP A 252 -25.84 1.29 -5.91
N PHE A 253 -25.72 1.08 -7.22
CA PHE A 253 -25.62 2.18 -8.19
C PHE A 253 -26.90 3.02 -8.22
N TYR A 254 -28.07 2.38 -8.23
CA TYR A 254 -29.36 3.06 -8.23
C TYR A 254 -29.69 3.74 -6.89
N GLU A 255 -29.45 3.06 -5.76
CA GLU A 255 -29.64 3.62 -4.42
C GLU A 255 -28.82 4.90 -4.22
N LYS A 256 -27.59 4.92 -4.73
CA LYS A 256 -26.68 6.07 -4.66
C LYS A 256 -26.85 7.05 -5.82
N LYS A 257 -27.84 6.83 -6.70
CA LYS A 257 -28.18 7.69 -7.85
C LYS A 257 -26.97 7.94 -8.76
N ALA A 258 -26.19 6.90 -9.05
CA ALA A 258 -25.06 6.97 -9.96
C ALA A 258 -25.52 7.31 -11.38
N ASN A 259 -24.85 8.27 -12.02
CA ASN A 259 -25.12 8.68 -13.40
C ASN A 259 -24.17 8.02 -14.39
N TYR A 260 -22.92 7.81 -13.98
CA TYR A 260 -21.88 7.29 -14.85
C TYR A 260 -21.08 6.19 -14.17
N LEU A 261 -20.60 5.24 -14.97
CA LEU A 261 -19.67 4.21 -14.57
C LEU A 261 -18.36 4.40 -15.35
N LEU A 262 -17.27 4.62 -14.63
CA LEU A 262 -15.91 4.59 -15.18
C LEU A 262 -15.35 3.18 -15.05
N PHE A 263 -15.27 2.48 -16.17
CA PHE A 263 -14.66 1.17 -16.27
C PHE A 263 -13.17 1.32 -16.61
N ASP A 264 -12.31 1.22 -15.59
CA ASP A 264 -10.86 1.23 -15.76
C ASP A 264 -10.29 -0.12 -16.23
N SER A 265 -9.17 -0.04 -16.96
CA SER A 265 -8.42 -1.20 -17.45
C SER A 265 -7.09 -1.39 -16.73
N PHE A 266 -7.04 -1.14 -15.41
CA PHE A 266 -5.81 -1.35 -14.64
C PHE A 266 -5.45 -2.84 -14.53
N TYR A 267 -4.35 -3.23 -15.18
CA TYR A 267 -3.91 -4.64 -15.25
C TYR A 267 -3.46 -5.21 -13.89
N TRP A 268 -2.95 -4.35 -13.00
CA TRP A 268 -2.35 -4.72 -11.71
C TRP A 268 -3.36 -5.04 -10.61
N THR A 269 -4.65 -4.80 -10.84
CA THR A 269 -5.71 -5.04 -9.84
C THR A 269 -6.88 -5.83 -10.37
N GLN A 270 -7.32 -5.58 -11.62
CA GLN A 270 -8.43 -6.26 -12.29
C GLN A 270 -9.77 -6.25 -11.53
N THR A 271 -9.89 -5.48 -10.44
CA THR A 271 -11.09 -5.42 -9.59
C THR A 271 -12.32 -4.93 -10.37
N THR A 272 -12.13 -3.94 -11.25
CA THR A 272 -13.22 -3.42 -12.09
C THR A 272 -13.70 -4.48 -13.07
N ARG A 273 -12.76 -5.19 -13.72
CA ARG A 273 -13.09 -6.33 -14.58
C ARG A 273 -13.80 -7.46 -13.82
N LYS A 274 -13.34 -7.78 -12.60
CA LYS A 274 -13.89 -8.86 -11.78
C LYS A 274 -15.31 -8.57 -11.29
N TYR A 275 -15.57 -7.35 -10.80
CA TYR A 275 -16.83 -7.03 -10.13
C TYR A 275 -17.83 -6.29 -11.03
N VAL A 276 -17.36 -5.35 -11.85
CA VAL A 276 -18.24 -4.57 -12.74
C VAL A 276 -18.45 -5.28 -14.08
N GLY A 277 -17.47 -6.06 -14.55
CA GLY A 277 -17.59 -6.82 -15.80
C GLY A 277 -18.86 -7.68 -15.88
N PRO A 278 -19.17 -8.52 -14.87
CA PRO A 278 -20.41 -9.28 -14.82
C PRO A 278 -21.68 -8.42 -14.82
N VAL A 279 -21.66 -7.25 -14.18
CA VAL A 279 -22.81 -6.32 -14.16
C VAL A 279 -23.15 -5.83 -15.57
N LEU A 280 -22.13 -5.47 -16.36
CA LEU A 280 -22.31 -5.07 -17.76
C LEU A 280 -22.82 -6.21 -18.65
N GLN A 281 -22.48 -7.47 -18.32
CA GLN A 281 -22.93 -8.65 -19.07
C GLN A 281 -24.37 -9.05 -18.74
N VAL A 282 -24.77 -8.95 -17.47
CA VAL A 282 -26.11 -9.32 -17.01
C VAL A 282 -27.14 -8.23 -17.31
N TYR A 283 -26.74 -6.95 -17.23
CA TYR A 283 -27.63 -5.80 -17.40
C TYR A 283 -27.19 -4.86 -18.54
N PRO A 284 -26.90 -5.35 -19.77
CA PRO A 284 -26.34 -4.53 -20.84
C PRO A 284 -27.23 -3.34 -21.20
N ASP A 285 -28.55 -3.52 -21.18
CA ASP A 285 -29.52 -2.49 -21.55
C ASP A 285 -29.55 -1.28 -20.58
N LYS A 286 -29.00 -1.45 -19.37
CA LYS A 286 -28.89 -0.40 -18.34
C LYS A 286 -27.69 0.52 -18.52
N PHE A 287 -26.80 0.21 -19.46
CA PHE A 287 -25.58 0.97 -19.70
C PHE A 287 -25.51 1.42 -21.15
N GLU A 288 -25.13 2.68 -21.36
CA GLU A 288 -24.85 3.23 -22.68
C GLU A 288 -23.39 3.68 -22.73
N LEU A 289 -22.60 3.11 -23.64
CA LEU A 289 -21.21 3.52 -23.82
C LEU A 289 -21.18 4.92 -24.44
N ILE A 290 -20.69 5.91 -23.70
CA ILE A 290 -20.63 7.31 -24.14
C ILE A 290 -19.21 7.79 -24.43
N TYR A 291 -18.19 7.09 -23.92
CA TYR A 291 -16.79 7.42 -24.19
C TYR A 291 -15.90 6.18 -24.10
N LYS A 292 -14.89 6.17 -24.98
CA LYS A 292 -13.84 5.17 -25.04
C LYS A 292 -12.50 5.87 -25.29
N SER A 293 -11.53 5.71 -24.39
CA SER A 293 -10.19 6.27 -24.59
C SER A 293 -9.39 5.43 -25.61
N PRO A 294 -8.29 5.97 -26.17
CA PRO A 294 -7.30 5.14 -26.86
C PRO A 294 -6.71 4.06 -25.94
N PRO A 295 -6.04 3.03 -26.48
CA PRO A 295 -5.40 1.99 -25.69
C PRO A 295 -4.39 2.52 -24.65
N PRO A 296 -4.26 1.88 -23.46
CA PRO A 296 -5.21 0.91 -22.90
C PRO A 296 -6.57 1.55 -22.65
N GLU A 297 -7.62 0.89 -23.12
CA GLU A 297 -8.94 1.49 -23.26
C GLU A 297 -9.60 1.68 -21.89
N MET A 298 -10.07 2.89 -21.62
CA MET A 298 -10.97 3.21 -20.51
C MET A 298 -12.35 3.45 -21.10
N TYR A 299 -13.40 3.02 -20.41
CA TYR A 299 -14.76 3.20 -20.87
C TYR A 299 -15.57 4.01 -19.87
N VAL A 300 -16.40 4.92 -20.37
CA VAL A 300 -17.42 5.59 -19.57
C VAL A 300 -18.78 5.16 -20.09
N PHE A 301 -19.59 4.61 -19.19
CA PHE A 301 -20.97 4.28 -19.46
C PHE A 301 -21.89 5.27 -18.75
N LYS A 302 -22.95 5.72 -19.43
CA LYS A 302 -24.11 6.33 -18.79
C LYS A 302 -25.01 5.24 -18.23
N ILE A 303 -25.44 5.40 -16.98
CA ILE A 303 -26.35 4.49 -16.29
C ILE A 303 -27.78 4.98 -16.55
N LYS A 304 -28.65 4.07 -17.01
CA LYS A 304 -30.06 4.35 -17.32
C LYS A 304 -31.00 3.95 -16.19
#